data_AF-A0A1I6M7X3-F1
#
_entry.id   AF-A0A1I6M7X3-F1
#
_cell.length_a   1.000
_cell.length_b   1.000
_cell.length_c   1.000
_cell.angle_alpha   90.00
_cell.angle_beta   90.00
_cell.angle_gamma   90.00
#
_symmetry.space_group_name_H-M   'P 1'
#
loop_
_entity.id
_entity.type
_entity.pdbx_description
1 polymer ?
#
loop_
_entity_poly.entity_id
_entity_poly.type
_entity_poly.pdbx_seq_one_letter_code
_entity_poly.pdbx_strand_id
1 'polypeptide(L)'
;MGALLGGLSGSKTTHQRVTGVALRVTVEDRYEPLHVITFFSAPGGAEPVLAEPGQAAARVHAHLVNAMRQTARESAGQQAALGSADQLTKLWDMRQAGALTADEFEGQKARLLAGEAAAAAALPEPAAVGRRYVVMLVSAGPHPRRFAEALVREVPEITTMKNMTSLGQNLPKPILRDVGETRARKVQAALQEVGATVDVV
;
A
#
# COMPACT_ATOMS: atom_id res chain seq x y z
N MET A 1 45.62 -4.00 -1.75
CA MET A 1 44.49 -4.49 -2.56
C MET A 1 44.89 -4.37 -4.02
N GLY A 2 45.42 -5.43 -4.64
CA GLY A 2 45.89 -5.42 -6.03
C GLY A 2 44.94 -6.23 -6.91
N ALA A 3 44.45 -5.64 -7.99
CA ALA A 3 43.70 -6.34 -9.03
C ALA A 3 44.69 -6.84 -10.09
N LEU A 4 44.74 -8.16 -10.28
CA LEU A 4 45.50 -8.82 -11.35
C LEU A 4 44.59 -8.96 -12.57
N LEU A 5 44.74 -8.07 -13.55
CA LEU A 5 44.19 -8.22 -14.90
C LEU A 5 45.25 -8.89 -15.77
N GLY A 6 45.24 -10.22 -15.80
CA GLY A 6 46.02 -11.04 -16.73
C GLY A 6 45.14 -11.52 -17.87
N GLY A 7 45.28 -10.92 -19.05
CA GLY A 7 44.66 -11.38 -20.28
C GLY A 7 45.35 -12.64 -20.80
N LEU A 8 44.62 -13.75 -20.87
CA LEU A 8 45.00 -14.95 -21.61
C LEU A 8 44.00 -15.11 -22.76
N SER A 9 44.36 -14.58 -23.93
CA SER A 9 43.66 -14.84 -25.18
C SER A 9 44.24 -16.11 -25.81
N GLY A 10 43.59 -17.23 -25.56
CA GLY A 10 43.75 -18.46 -26.33
C GLY A 10 42.35 -18.87 -26.81
N SER A 11 42.12 -18.92 -28.12
CA SER A 11 40.86 -19.41 -28.69
C SER A 11 40.77 -20.94 -28.60
N LYS A 12 40.62 -21.45 -27.38
CA LYS A 12 40.04 -22.78 -27.19
C LYS A 12 38.54 -22.62 -27.15
N THR A 13 37.84 -23.09 -28.19
CA THR A 13 36.41 -23.41 -28.12
C THR A 13 36.24 -24.62 -27.20
N THR A 14 36.29 -24.40 -25.90
CA THR A 14 35.81 -25.37 -24.93
C THR A 14 34.29 -25.41 -25.04
N HIS A 15 33.74 -26.52 -25.52
CA HIS A 15 32.31 -26.83 -25.40
C HIS A 15 31.96 -26.86 -23.91
N GLN A 16 31.49 -25.73 -23.39
CA GLN A 16 31.10 -25.60 -22.00
C GLN A 16 29.79 -26.36 -21.82
N ARG A 17 29.89 -27.62 -21.40
CA ARG A 17 28.73 -28.42 -21.01
C ARG A 17 28.23 -27.92 -19.67
N VAL A 18 26.95 -27.55 -19.62
CA VAL A 18 26.29 -27.18 -18.37
C VAL A 18 25.74 -28.46 -17.73
N THR A 19 26.21 -28.75 -16.52
CA THR A 19 25.81 -29.93 -15.74
C THR A 19 24.57 -29.66 -14.87
N GLY A 20 24.30 -28.40 -14.55
CA GLY A 20 23.11 -28.01 -13.82
C GLY A 20 22.92 -26.51 -13.68
N VAL A 21 21.69 -26.11 -13.37
CA VAL A 21 21.31 -24.74 -13.01
C VAL A 21 20.58 -24.82 -11.68
N ALA A 22 21.09 -24.13 -10.66
CA ALA A 22 20.46 -24.08 -9.35
C ALA A 22 20.53 -22.67 -8.75
N LEU A 23 19.47 -22.27 -8.07
CA LEU A 23 19.42 -21.06 -7.25
C LEU A 23 19.73 -21.46 -5.80
N ARG A 24 20.74 -20.81 -5.22
CA ARG A 24 21.07 -20.94 -3.80
C ARG A 24 20.51 -19.75 -3.06
N VAL A 25 19.66 -20.01 -2.08
CA VAL A 25 19.08 -19.01 -1.21
C VAL A 25 19.63 -19.26 0.19
N THR A 26 20.30 -18.25 0.74
CA THR A 26 20.77 -18.29 2.12
C THR A 26 19.76 -17.54 2.99
N VAL A 27 19.28 -18.18 4.05
CA VAL A 27 18.33 -17.63 5.02
C VAL A 27 18.98 -17.65 6.40
N GLU A 28 18.60 -16.70 7.25
CA GLU A 28 19.02 -16.65 8.65
C GLU A 28 18.25 -17.70 9.49
N ASP A 29 18.44 -18.98 9.16
CA ASP A 29 17.97 -20.12 9.96
C ASP A 29 19.18 -20.75 10.67
N ARG A 30 19.03 -21.05 11.96
CA ARG A 30 20.08 -21.68 12.77
C ARG A 30 20.32 -23.14 12.42
N TYR A 31 19.32 -23.82 11.86
CA TYR A 31 19.39 -25.26 11.60
C TYR A 31 19.59 -25.56 10.11
N GLU A 32 18.98 -24.77 9.22
CA GLU A 32 19.08 -24.99 7.78
C GLU A 32 19.22 -23.67 6.99
N PRO A 33 20.42 -23.04 7.00
CA PRO A 33 20.60 -21.72 6.40
C PRO A 33 20.67 -21.73 4.87
N LEU A 34 20.77 -22.87 4.22
CA LEU A 34 21.01 -22.97 2.78
C LEU A 34 19.95 -23.81 2.08
N HIS A 35 19.13 -23.15 1.27
CA HIS A 35 18.17 -23.82 0.39
C HIS A 35 18.67 -23.79 -1.05
N VAL A 36 18.59 -24.93 -1.73
CA VAL A 36 19.03 -25.09 -3.11
C VAL A 36 17.84 -25.50 -3.98
N ILE A 37 17.48 -24.64 -4.93
CA ILE A 37 16.41 -24.88 -5.90
C ILE A 37 17.06 -25.25 -7.23
N THR A 38 17.00 -26.52 -7.59
CA THR A 38 17.58 -27.01 -8.85
C THR A 38 16.56 -26.89 -9.98
N PHE A 39 16.91 -26.14 -11.03
CA PHE A 39 16.09 -25.98 -12.24
C PHE A 39 16.49 -26.95 -13.34
N PHE A 40 17.74 -27.39 -13.32
CA PHE A 40 18.28 -28.31 -14.30
C PHE A 40 19.39 -29.15 -13.70
N SER A 41 19.40 -30.45 -14.01
CA SER A 41 20.49 -31.37 -13.69
C SER A 41 20.59 -32.40 -14.82
N ALA A 42 21.76 -32.50 -15.43
CA ALA A 42 22.06 -33.48 -16.47
C ALA A 42 23.39 -34.17 -16.14
N PRO A 43 23.36 -35.36 -15.53
CA PRO A 43 24.56 -36.15 -15.29
C PRO A 43 25.14 -36.58 -16.66
N GLY A 44 26.20 -35.91 -17.11
CA GLY A 44 26.81 -36.09 -18.44
C GLY A 44 26.98 -34.80 -19.24
N GLY A 45 26.32 -33.72 -18.80
CA GLY A 45 26.33 -32.40 -19.44
C GLY A 45 25.44 -32.37 -20.68
N ALA A 46 24.56 -31.38 -20.76
CA ALA A 46 23.74 -31.16 -21.94
C ALA A 46 24.36 -30.10 -22.87
N GLU A 47 24.08 -30.24 -24.17
CA GLU A 47 24.24 -29.17 -25.15
C GLU A 47 23.36 -27.97 -24.76
N PRO A 48 23.77 -26.72 -25.07
CA PRO A 48 23.30 -25.49 -24.43
C PRO A 48 21.91 -25.01 -24.87
N VAL A 49 20.92 -25.90 -25.02
CA VAL A 49 19.51 -25.49 -25.13
C VAL A 49 18.98 -25.18 -23.72
N LEU A 50 19.60 -24.18 -23.07
CA LEU A 50 19.37 -23.78 -21.68
C LEU A 50 18.34 -22.65 -21.54
N ALA A 51 17.63 -22.31 -22.63
CA ALA A 51 16.68 -21.21 -22.62
C ALA A 51 15.59 -21.42 -21.56
N GLU A 52 15.06 -22.65 -21.43
CA GLU A 52 13.96 -22.94 -20.51
C GLU A 52 14.38 -22.92 -19.03
N PRO A 53 15.46 -23.61 -18.59
CA PRO A 53 15.89 -23.55 -17.19
C PRO A 53 16.35 -22.16 -16.76
N GLY A 54 17.01 -21.41 -17.67
CA GLY A 54 17.42 -20.03 -17.41
C GLY A 54 16.22 -19.11 -17.18
N GLN A 55 15.17 -19.24 -18.00
CA GLN A 55 13.92 -18.50 -17.82
C GLN A 55 13.20 -18.90 -16.54
N ALA A 56 13.17 -20.19 -16.18
CA ALA A 56 12.58 -20.65 -14.93
C ALA A 56 13.29 -20.06 -13.70
N ALA A 57 14.63 -20.06 -13.69
CA ALA A 57 15.42 -19.45 -12.63
C ALA A 57 15.16 -17.93 -12.53
N ALA A 58 15.10 -17.22 -13.66
CA ALA A 58 14.82 -15.79 -13.70
C ALA A 58 13.42 -15.46 -13.15
N ARG A 59 12.40 -16.28 -13.46
CA ARG A 59 11.04 -16.11 -12.92
C ARG A 59 11.01 -16.27 -11.40
N VAL A 60 11.64 -17.33 -10.87
CA VAL A 60 11.69 -17.56 -9.41
C VAL A 60 12.44 -16.43 -8.71
N HIS A 61 13.55 -15.97 -9.28
CA HIS A 61 14.28 -14.82 -8.75
C HIS A 61 13.40 -13.55 -8.70
N ALA A 62 12.65 -13.25 -9.76
CA ALA A 62 11.74 -12.10 -9.79
C ALA A 62 10.64 -12.20 -8.71
N HIS A 63 10.06 -13.39 -8.52
CA HIS A 63 9.08 -13.63 -7.46
C HIS A 63 9.66 -13.45 -6.06
N LEU A 64 10.86 -13.98 -5.80
CA LEU A 64 11.54 -13.81 -4.51
C LEU A 64 11.83 -12.33 -4.21
N VAL A 65 12.35 -11.59 -5.18
CA VAL A 65 12.61 -10.14 -5.02
C VAL A 65 11.32 -9.37 -4.74
N ASN A 66 10.22 -9.69 -5.42
CA ASN A 66 8.94 -9.04 -5.17
C ASN A 66 8.38 -9.38 -3.79
N ALA A 67 8.45 -10.64 -3.37
CA ALA A 67 8.04 -11.07 -2.04
C ALA A 67 8.84 -10.35 -0.95
N MET A 68 10.17 -10.29 -1.08
CA MET A 68 11.04 -9.56 -0.14
C MET A 68 10.72 -8.05 -0.06
N ARG A 69 10.38 -7.43 -1.19
CA ARG A 69 9.97 -6.01 -1.21
C ARG A 69 8.62 -5.81 -0.54
N GLN A 70 7.69 -6.75 -0.70
CA GLN A 70 6.38 -6.68 -0.07
C GLN A 70 6.50 -6.85 1.44
N THR A 71 7.24 -7.85 1.92
CA THR A 71 7.47 -8.04 3.35
C THR A 71 8.21 -6.85 3.96
N ALA A 72 9.17 -6.24 3.27
CA ALA A 72 9.84 -5.02 3.75
C ALA A 72 8.87 -3.83 3.89
N ARG A 73 7.90 -3.68 2.97
CA ARG A 73 6.86 -2.64 3.06
C ARG A 73 5.86 -2.92 4.17
N GLU A 74 5.45 -4.16 4.35
CA GLU A 74 4.55 -4.57 5.43
C GLU A 74 5.20 -4.37 6.80
N SER A 75 6.47 -4.74 6.95
CA SER A 75 7.27 -4.46 8.15
C SER A 75 7.43 -2.96 8.40
N ALA A 76 7.66 -2.15 7.36
CA ALA A 76 7.73 -0.70 7.49
C ALA A 76 6.38 -0.09 7.89
N GLY A 77 5.27 -0.59 7.35
CA GLY A 77 3.91 -0.17 7.72
C GLY A 77 3.53 -0.57 9.14
N GLN A 78 3.92 -1.77 9.59
CA GLN A 78 3.74 -2.21 10.98
C GLN A 78 4.63 -1.44 11.95
N GLN A 79 5.86 -1.11 11.57
CA GLN A 79 6.71 -0.22 12.36
C GLN A 79 6.07 1.16 12.50
N ALA A 80 5.50 1.72 11.42
CA ALA A 80 4.76 2.99 11.49
C ALA A 80 3.48 2.92 12.35
N ALA A 81 2.92 1.73 12.57
CA ALA A 81 1.76 1.52 13.44
C ALA A 81 2.11 1.37 14.93
N LEU A 82 3.37 1.08 15.27
CA LEU A 82 3.86 1.15 16.64
C LEU A 82 4.13 2.62 16.99
N GLY A 83 3.50 3.10 18.06
CA GLY A 83 3.68 4.49 18.50
C GLY A 83 5.15 4.79 18.80
N SER A 84 5.53 6.05 18.64
CA SER A 84 6.89 6.56 18.88
C SER A 84 7.44 6.14 20.26
N ALA A 85 6.56 6.05 21.26
CA ALA A 85 6.87 5.57 22.61
C ALA A 85 7.26 4.09 22.67
N ASP A 86 6.56 3.21 21.93
CA ASP A 86 6.85 1.77 21.91
C ASP A 86 8.19 1.50 21.23
N GLN A 87 8.47 2.24 20.16
CA GLN A 87 9.75 2.14 19.46
C GLN A 87 10.92 2.63 20.32
N LEU A 88 10.75 3.73 21.07
CA LEU A 88 11.77 4.21 22.03
C LEU A 88 12.02 3.19 23.15
N THR A 89 10.97 2.56 23.65
CA THR A 89 11.08 1.49 24.65
C THR A 89 11.89 0.32 24.11
N LYS A 90 11.62 -0.12 22.88
CA LYS A 90 12.38 -1.20 22.23
C LYS A 90 13.85 -0.84 22.00
N LEU A 91 14.14 0.40 21.58
CA LEU A 91 15.52 0.87 21.43
C LEU A 91 16.26 0.87 22.77
N TRP A 92 15.58 1.23 23.85
CA TRP A 92 16.14 1.19 25.20
C TRP A 92 16.45 -0.25 25.65
N ASP A 93 15.53 -1.19 25.41
CA ASP A 93 15.73 -2.59 25.73
C ASP A 93 16.92 -3.18 24.96
N MET A 94 17.08 -2.85 23.69
CA MET A 94 18.23 -3.28 22.87
C MET A 94 19.55 -2.71 23.38
N ARG A 95 19.57 -1.47 23.87
CA ARG A 95 20.74 -0.87 24.52
C ARG A 95 21.08 -1.59 25.81
N GLN A 96 20.08 -1.91 26.65
CA GLN A 96 20.29 -2.64 27.91
C GLN A 96 20.80 -4.07 27.68
N ALA A 97 20.34 -4.72 26.60
CA ALA A 97 20.82 -6.03 26.19
C ALA A 97 22.25 -6.01 25.59
N GLY A 98 22.85 -4.84 25.40
CA GLY A 98 24.16 -4.68 24.78
C GLY A 98 24.18 -4.91 23.26
N ALA A 99 23.00 -4.96 22.63
CA ALA A 99 22.88 -5.11 21.17
C ALA A 99 23.14 -3.79 20.42
N LEU A 100 23.07 -2.65 21.11
CA LEU A 100 23.37 -1.31 20.60
C LEU A 100 24.36 -0.60 21.50
N THR A 101 25.30 0.12 20.90
CA THR A 101 26.15 1.08 21.61
C THR A 101 25.38 2.35 21.98
N ALA A 102 25.91 3.14 22.92
CA ALA A 102 25.27 4.39 23.35
C ALA A 102 25.11 5.40 22.18
N ASP A 103 26.11 5.48 21.31
CA ASP A 103 26.12 6.39 20.16
C ASP A 103 25.08 5.97 19.10
N GLU A 104 24.96 4.67 18.84
CA GLU A 104 23.93 4.14 17.93
C GLU A 104 22.53 4.38 18.47
N PHE A 105 22.33 4.23 19.79
CA PHE A 105 21.05 4.50 20.43
C PHE A 105 20.64 5.98 20.29
N GLU A 106 21.53 6.94 20.61
CA GLU A 106 21.22 8.36 20.47
C GLU A 106 20.98 8.75 19.01
N GLY A 107 21.75 8.17 18.06
CA GLY A 107 21.54 8.39 16.63
C GLY A 107 20.17 7.91 16.14
N GLN A 108 19.71 6.73 16.57
CA GLN A 108 18.41 6.19 16.21
C GLN A 108 17.26 6.95 16.88
N LYS A 109 17.41 7.31 18.16
CA LYS A 109 16.47 8.15 18.90
C LYS A 109 16.27 9.51 18.22
N ALA A 110 17.35 10.18 17.83
CA ALA A 110 17.27 11.46 17.14
C ALA A 110 16.54 11.35 15.80
N ARG A 111 16.79 10.28 15.02
CA ARG A 111 16.08 10.01 13.76
C ARG A 111 14.59 9.78 13.97
N LEU A 112 14.23 9.05 15.03
CA LEU A 112 12.84 8.73 15.36
C LEU A 112 12.06 9.99 15.73
N LEU A 113 12.62 10.82 16.61
CA LEU A 113 12.04 12.10 17.01
C LEU A 113 12.01 13.11 15.86
N ALA A 114 13.05 13.15 15.01
CA ALA A 114 13.08 14.01 13.83
C ALA A 114 12.08 13.56 12.76
N GLY A 115 11.88 12.25 12.58
CA GLY A 115 10.88 11.67 11.69
C GLY A 115 9.46 11.98 12.16
N GLU A 116 9.22 11.97 13.47
CA GLU A 116 7.94 12.38 14.06
C GLU A 116 7.70 13.89 13.92
N ALA A 117 8.73 14.72 14.14
CA ALA A 117 8.64 16.16 13.90
C ALA A 117 8.42 16.49 12.42
N ALA A 118 9.07 15.76 11.52
CA ALA A 118 8.87 15.88 10.07
C ALA A 118 7.50 15.35 9.63
N ALA A 119 6.98 14.28 10.24
CA ALA A 119 5.61 13.82 10.02
C ALA A 119 4.59 14.82 10.59
N ALA A 120 4.88 15.45 11.72
CA ALA A 120 4.06 16.52 12.29
C ALA A 120 4.12 17.81 11.45
N ALA A 121 5.24 18.09 10.78
CA ALA A 121 5.41 19.22 9.87
C ALA A 121 4.94 18.93 8.42
N ALA A 122 4.90 17.67 8.02
CA ALA A 122 4.37 17.18 6.74
C ALA A 122 2.90 16.73 6.86
N LEU A 123 2.31 16.80 8.06
CA LEU A 123 0.88 17.06 8.14
C LEU A 123 0.67 18.34 7.35
N PRO A 124 -0.12 18.32 6.27
CA PRO A 124 -0.52 19.58 5.65
C PRO A 124 -1.04 20.46 6.78
N GLU A 125 -0.64 21.75 6.80
CA GLU A 125 -1.41 22.77 7.53
C GLU A 125 -2.87 22.36 7.43
N PRO A 126 -3.60 22.16 8.54
CA PRO A 126 -4.89 21.49 8.51
C PRO A 126 -5.70 22.15 7.42
N ALA A 127 -5.78 21.49 6.25
CA ALA A 127 -6.32 22.10 5.06
C ALA A 127 -7.76 22.30 5.42
N ALA A 128 -8.11 23.55 5.77
CA ALA A 128 -9.18 23.92 6.68
C ALA A 128 -10.21 22.82 6.71
N VAL A 129 -10.17 21.93 7.72
CA VAL A 129 -10.95 20.67 7.74
C VAL A 129 -12.34 21.04 7.28
N GLY A 130 -12.59 20.77 5.99
CA GLY A 130 -13.75 21.35 5.34
C GLY A 130 -14.90 20.79 6.12
N ARG A 131 -15.70 21.66 6.75
CA ARG A 131 -16.86 21.22 7.53
C ARG A 131 -17.56 20.16 6.69
N ARG A 132 -17.62 18.94 7.22
CA ARG A 132 -18.26 17.84 6.54
C ARG A 132 -19.73 17.96 6.83
N TYR A 133 -20.51 18.15 5.78
CA TYR A 133 -21.94 18.33 5.91
C TYR A 133 -22.67 17.03 5.57
N VAL A 134 -23.78 16.83 6.25
CA VAL A 134 -24.76 15.78 5.98
C VAL A 134 -26.01 16.43 5.41
N VAL A 135 -26.38 16.03 4.20
CA VAL A 135 -27.59 16.53 3.54
C VAL A 135 -28.75 15.62 3.90
N MET A 136 -29.70 16.14 4.68
CA MET A 136 -30.86 15.43 5.21
C MET A 136 -32.12 15.76 4.39
N LEU A 137 -32.78 14.73 3.85
CA LEU A 137 -34.10 14.88 3.26
C LEU A 137 -35.14 14.99 4.38
N VAL A 138 -35.85 16.11 4.44
CA VAL A 138 -36.95 16.33 5.39
C VAL A 138 -38.30 16.03 4.73
N SER A 139 -38.49 16.44 3.47
CA SER A 139 -39.69 16.15 2.67
C SER A 139 -39.37 16.13 1.18
N ALA A 140 -39.97 15.21 0.41
CA ALA A 140 -39.73 15.06 -1.03
C ALA A 140 -40.57 16.01 -1.91
N GLY A 141 -41.51 16.77 -1.32
CA GLY A 141 -42.40 17.67 -2.05
C GLY A 141 -43.53 16.98 -2.84
N PRO A 142 -44.35 17.74 -3.57
CA PRO A 142 -45.54 17.23 -4.27
C PRO A 142 -45.23 16.47 -5.58
N HIS A 143 -43.99 16.51 -6.07
CA HIS A 143 -43.61 15.99 -7.39
C HIS A 143 -42.49 14.95 -7.32
N PRO A 144 -42.78 13.69 -6.93
CA PRO A 144 -41.75 12.66 -6.68
C PRO A 144 -40.93 12.29 -7.91
N ARG A 145 -41.51 12.39 -9.12
CA ARG A 145 -40.79 12.12 -10.39
C ARG A 145 -39.74 13.18 -10.71
N ARG A 146 -40.04 14.46 -10.48
CA ARG A 146 -39.05 15.53 -10.70
C ARG A 146 -37.95 15.47 -9.64
N PHE A 147 -38.33 15.14 -8.40
CA PHE A 147 -37.38 14.96 -7.30
C PHE A 147 -36.36 13.85 -7.62
N ALA A 148 -36.85 12.72 -8.11
CA ALA A 148 -36.04 11.61 -8.58
C ALA A 148 -35.00 12.01 -9.64
N GLU A 149 -35.45 12.72 -10.68
CA GLU A 149 -34.59 13.15 -11.78
C GLU A 149 -33.50 14.11 -11.31
N ALA A 150 -33.86 15.09 -10.47
CA ALA A 150 -32.91 16.03 -9.89
C ALA A 150 -31.90 15.33 -8.96
N LEU A 151 -32.36 14.35 -8.17
CA LEU A 151 -31.49 13.59 -7.28
C LEU A 151 -30.47 12.75 -8.05
N VAL A 152 -30.89 12.02 -9.09
CA VAL A 152 -29.98 11.21 -9.93
C VAL A 152 -28.99 12.10 -10.67
N ARG A 153 -29.41 13.29 -11.11
CA ARG A 153 -28.55 14.26 -11.80
C ARG A 153 -27.44 14.81 -10.91
N GLU A 154 -27.77 15.22 -9.68
CA GLU A 154 -26.79 15.84 -8.77
C GLU A 154 -26.04 14.81 -7.90
N VAL A 155 -26.64 13.63 -7.70
CA VAL A 155 -26.11 12.54 -6.87
C VAL A 155 -26.16 11.21 -7.65
N PRO A 156 -25.23 11.01 -8.61
CA PRO A 156 -25.19 9.78 -9.42
C PRO A 156 -24.87 8.51 -8.60
N GLU A 157 -24.45 8.68 -7.35
CA GLU A 157 -24.20 7.59 -6.41
C GLU A 157 -25.51 6.89 -5.97
N ILE A 158 -26.66 7.58 -6.08
CA ILE A 158 -27.99 7.03 -5.74
C ILE A 158 -28.70 6.63 -7.03
N THR A 159 -28.22 5.58 -7.70
CA THR A 159 -28.71 5.17 -9.03
C THR A 159 -29.80 4.10 -9.04
N THR A 160 -30.15 3.50 -7.90
CA THR A 160 -31.11 2.38 -7.87
C THR A 160 -32.53 2.80 -7.46
N MET A 161 -33.52 2.54 -8.32
CA MET A 161 -34.95 2.84 -8.07
C MET A 161 -35.50 2.21 -6.78
N LYS A 162 -34.95 1.07 -6.34
CA LYS A 162 -35.30 0.44 -5.06
C LYS A 162 -35.04 1.37 -3.86
N ASN A 163 -34.02 2.22 -3.94
CA ASN A 163 -33.72 3.18 -2.89
C ASN A 163 -34.74 4.32 -2.87
N MET A 164 -35.32 4.68 -4.02
CA MET A 164 -36.22 5.83 -4.13
C MET A 164 -37.60 5.60 -3.50
N THR A 165 -38.18 4.40 -3.63
CA THR A 165 -39.44 4.07 -2.95
C THR A 165 -39.26 4.09 -1.42
N SER A 166 -38.06 3.72 -0.94
CA SER A 166 -37.73 3.73 0.49
C SER A 166 -37.46 5.13 1.06
N LEU A 167 -37.22 6.14 0.22
CA LEU A 167 -36.97 7.51 0.67
C LEU A 167 -38.24 8.21 1.17
N GLY A 168 -39.42 7.82 0.67
CA GLY A 168 -40.69 8.43 1.05
C GLY A 168 -41.30 7.89 2.36
N GLN A 169 -40.84 6.74 2.86
CA GLN A 169 -41.50 6.03 3.96
C GLN A 169 -40.88 6.28 5.33
N ASN A 170 -39.69 6.88 5.41
CA ASN A 170 -38.98 7.14 6.68
C ASN A 170 -38.18 8.45 6.59
N LEU A 171 -38.84 9.58 6.86
CA LEU A 171 -38.23 10.90 6.91
C LEU A 171 -38.08 11.35 8.39
N PRO A 172 -37.00 12.07 8.76
CA PRO A 172 -35.91 12.55 7.92
C PRO A 172 -34.83 11.47 7.62
N LYS A 173 -34.19 11.53 6.44
CA LYS A 173 -33.18 10.53 6.01
C LYS A 173 -31.94 11.18 5.35
N PRO A 174 -30.71 10.75 5.69
CA PRO A 174 -29.51 11.27 5.05
C PRO A 174 -29.44 10.83 3.58
N ILE A 175 -29.29 11.80 2.68
CA ILE A 175 -29.06 11.58 1.25
C ILE A 175 -27.56 11.48 0.97
N LEU A 176 -26.78 12.38 1.55
CA LEU A 176 -25.33 12.46 1.38
C LEU A 176 -24.65 12.62 2.74
N ARG A 177 -23.50 11.97 2.91
CA ARG A 177 -22.65 12.06 4.09
C ARG A 177 -21.25 12.51 3.67
N ASP A 178 -20.56 13.18 4.58
CA ASP A 178 -19.17 13.59 4.41
C ASP A 178 -18.89 14.43 3.14
N VAL A 179 -19.84 15.31 2.78
CA VAL A 179 -19.68 16.19 1.61
C VAL A 179 -19.20 17.59 1.99
N GLY A 180 -18.40 18.20 1.11
CA GLY A 180 -17.96 19.59 1.29
C GLY A 180 -19.08 20.61 1.08
N GLU A 181 -18.93 21.81 1.66
CA GLU A 181 -19.96 22.86 1.70
C GLU A 181 -20.53 23.21 0.32
N THR A 182 -19.67 23.40 -0.67
CA THR A 182 -20.08 23.78 -2.04
C THR A 182 -20.98 22.72 -2.66
N ARG A 183 -20.67 21.43 -2.45
CA ARG A 183 -21.49 20.31 -2.95
C ARG A 183 -22.80 20.21 -2.16
N ALA A 184 -22.75 20.35 -0.84
CA ALA A 184 -23.94 20.33 0.02
C ALA A 184 -24.95 21.41 -0.37
N ARG A 185 -24.49 22.67 -0.52
CA ARG A 185 -25.34 23.79 -0.94
C ARG A 185 -25.89 23.64 -2.36
N LYS A 186 -25.08 23.13 -3.30
CA LYS A 186 -25.53 22.87 -4.67
C LYS A 186 -26.66 21.83 -4.71
N VAL A 187 -26.51 20.72 -3.98
CA VAL A 187 -27.53 19.67 -3.88
C VAL A 187 -28.78 20.21 -3.18
N GLN A 188 -28.63 20.97 -2.09
CA GLN A 188 -29.74 21.59 -1.39
C GLN A 188 -30.55 22.51 -2.31
N ALA A 189 -29.89 23.40 -3.05
CA ALA A 189 -30.54 24.33 -3.98
C ALA A 189 -31.29 23.60 -5.10
N ALA A 190 -30.67 22.59 -5.72
CA ALA A 190 -31.27 21.81 -6.79
C ALA A 190 -32.51 21.02 -6.33
N LEU A 191 -32.50 20.49 -5.10
CA LEU A 191 -33.66 19.77 -4.56
C LEU A 191 -34.77 20.73 -4.10
N GLN A 192 -34.43 21.90 -3.57
CA GLN A 192 -35.40 22.94 -3.20
C GLN A 192 -36.13 23.52 -4.42
N GLU A 193 -35.46 23.66 -5.57
CA GLU A 193 -36.08 24.12 -6.83
C GLU A 193 -37.24 23.21 -7.27
N VAL A 194 -37.18 21.92 -6.91
CA VAL A 194 -38.19 20.92 -7.24
C VAL A 194 -39.29 20.81 -6.15
N GLY A 195 -39.19 21.63 -5.10
CA GLY A 195 -40.14 21.67 -3.99
C GLY A 195 -39.86 20.68 -2.86
N ALA A 196 -38.66 20.10 -2.80
CA ALA A 196 -38.25 19.27 -1.67
C ALA A 196 -37.69 20.12 -0.50
N THR A 197 -37.92 19.68 0.73
CA THR A 197 -37.36 20.29 1.94
C THR A 197 -36.11 19.52 2.35
N VAL A 198 -34.97 20.18 2.33
CA VAL A 198 -33.65 19.60 2.59
C VAL A 198 -32.90 20.45 3.60
N ASP A 199 -32.33 19.80 4.60
CA ASP A 199 -31.51 20.41 5.64
C ASP A 199 -30.04 19.99 5.50
N VAL A 200 -29.12 20.88 5.87
CA VAL A 200 -27.67 20.68 5.75
C VAL A 200 -27.08 20.85 7.15
N VAL A 201 -26.71 19.72 7.76
CA VAL A 201 -26.19 19.63 9.13
C VAL A 201 -24.70 19.41 9.12
#